data_AF-A0A948PIJ2-F1
#
_entry.id   AF-A0A948PIJ2-F1
#
_cell.length_a   1.000
_cell.length_b   1.000
_cell.length_c   1.000
_cell.angle_alpha   90.00
_cell.angle_beta   90.00
_cell.angle_gamma   90.00
#
_symmetry.space_group_name_H-M   'P 1'
#
loop_
_entity.id
_entity.type
_entity.pdbx_description
1 polymer ?
#
loop_
_entity_poly.entity_id
_entity_poly.type
_entity_poly.pdbx_seq_one_letter_code
_entity_poly.pdbx_strand_id
1 'polypeptide(L)'
;MFSHKLMAMHERLGKTNRDIYDVWFFEKNNWPININIIEQRAKMPYKKFLQKLISNLEKLNNHNILSGLGELLTEKQKMWVKSKLKSETLFLLKIRLSN
;
A
#
# COMPACT_ATOMS: atom_id res chain seq x y z
N MET A 1 -12.54 6.64 -2.55
CA MET A 1 -11.17 7.13 -2.24
C MET A 1 -10.17 5.98 -2.16
N PHE A 2 -10.38 4.98 -1.29
CA PHE A 2 -9.39 3.91 -1.07
C PHE A 2 -9.01 3.13 -2.35
N SER A 3 -9.98 2.71 -3.17
CA SER A 3 -9.69 2.01 -4.45
C SER A 3 -8.71 2.78 -5.35
N HIS A 4 -8.82 4.11 -5.42
CA HIS A 4 -7.90 4.93 -6.22
C HIS A 4 -6.50 4.98 -5.61
N LYS A 5 -6.39 5.00 -4.28
CA LYS A 5 -5.10 4.97 -3.57
C LYS A 5 -4.39 3.63 -3.72
N LEU A 6 -5.14 2.52 -3.64
CA LEU A 6 -4.59 1.18 -3.86
C LEU A 6 -4.11 1.01 -5.31
N MET A 7 -4.87 1.52 -6.29
CA MET A 7 -4.44 1.56 -7.68
C MET A 7 -3.20 2.45 -7.88
N ALA A 8 -3.16 3.61 -7.24
CA ALA A 8 -2.04 4.52 -7.35
C ALA A 8 -0.74 3.90 -6.80
N MET A 9 -0.82 3.20 -5.66
CA MET A 9 0.29 2.41 -5.12
C MET A 9 0.74 1.34 -6.11
N HIS A 10 -0.19 0.62 -6.75
CA HIS A 10 0.14 -0.39 -7.76
C HIS A 10 0.89 0.22 -8.96
N GLU A 11 0.40 1.34 -9.49
CA GLU A 11 0.92 2.00 -10.69
C GLU A 11 2.27 2.68 -10.46
N ARG A 12 2.54 3.15 -9.23
CA ARG A 12 3.75 3.92 -8.88
C ARG A 12 4.64 3.24 -7.84
N LEU A 13 4.46 1.94 -7.63
CA LEU A 13 5.24 1.21 -6.62
C LEU A 13 6.74 1.37 -6.87
N GLY A 14 7.48 1.80 -5.83
CA GLY A 14 8.91 2.09 -5.90
C GLY A 14 9.29 3.45 -6.47
N LYS A 15 8.34 4.22 -7.00
CA LYS A 15 8.53 5.63 -7.37
C LYS A 15 8.01 6.58 -6.29
N THR A 16 6.89 6.23 -5.65
CA THR A 16 6.22 7.09 -4.67
C THR A 16 5.89 6.31 -3.38
N ASN A 17 6.79 6.36 -2.40
CA ASN A 17 6.64 5.56 -1.17
C ASN A 17 5.51 6.03 -0.25
N ARG A 18 5.06 7.29 -0.37
CA ARG A 18 3.85 7.79 0.29
C ARG A 18 2.61 6.95 -0.01
N ASP A 19 2.49 6.39 -1.21
CA ASP A 19 1.32 5.58 -1.57
C ASP A 19 1.20 4.31 -0.69
N ILE A 20 2.32 3.78 -0.18
CA ILE A 20 2.33 2.67 0.78
C ILE A 20 1.75 3.10 2.12
N TYR A 21 2.10 4.31 2.58
CA TYR A 21 1.54 4.90 3.80
C TYR A 21 0.03 5.14 3.66
N ASP A 22 -0.40 5.71 2.54
CA ASP A 22 -1.82 5.94 2.27
C ASP A 22 -2.59 4.60 2.32
N VAL A 23 -2.10 3.55 1.64
CA VAL A 23 -2.75 2.22 1.66
C VAL A 23 -2.78 1.62 3.06
N TRP A 24 -1.67 1.64 3.79
CA TRP A 24 -1.64 1.19 5.19
C TRP A 24 -2.67 1.93 6.03
N PHE A 25 -2.78 3.25 5.87
CA PHE A 25 -3.73 4.07 6.63
C PHE A 25 -5.18 3.66 6.34
N PHE A 26 -5.55 3.50 5.07
CA PHE A 26 -6.91 3.07 4.71
C PHE A 26 -7.22 1.65 5.20
N GLU A 27 -6.27 0.72 5.08
CA GLU A 27 -6.41 -0.65 5.59
C GLU A 27 -6.53 -0.69 7.11
N LYS A 28 -5.66 0.03 7.82
CA LYS A 28 -5.62 0.05 9.29
C LYS A 28 -6.92 0.58 9.89
N ASN A 29 -7.58 1.49 9.19
CA ASN A 29 -8.86 2.07 9.58
C ASN A 29 -10.08 1.31 9.02
N ASN A 30 -9.89 0.15 8.40
CA ASN A 30 -10.93 -0.71 7.84
C ASN A 30 -11.88 0.02 6.86
N TRP A 31 -11.33 0.87 5.98
CA TRP A 31 -12.15 1.61 5.03
C TRP A 31 -12.75 0.69 3.96
N PRO A 32 -13.99 0.95 3.52
CA PRO A 32 -14.61 0.18 2.44
C PRO A 32 -13.84 0.39 1.13
N ILE A 33 -13.74 -0.70 0.37
CA ILE A 33 -13.11 -0.71 -0.95
C ILE A 33 -14.15 -1.02 -2.02
N ASN A 34 -14.15 -0.25 -3.09
CA ASN A 34 -14.96 -0.57 -4.26
C ASN A 34 -14.12 -1.44 -5.20
N ILE A 35 -14.46 -2.72 -5.27
CA ILE A 35 -13.76 -3.74 -6.06
C ILE A 35 -13.93 -3.48 -7.56
N ASN A 36 -15.11 -3.06 -8.00
CA ASN A 36 -15.40 -2.81 -9.42
C ASN A 36 -14.45 -1.78 -10.03
N ILE A 37 -14.13 -0.71 -9.29
CA ILE A 37 -13.16 0.31 -9.74
C ILE A 37 -11.77 -0.30 -9.96
N ILE A 38 -11.36 -1.22 -9.08
CA ILE A 38 -10.05 -1.86 -9.17
C ILE A 38 -10.01 -2.79 -10.37
N GLU A 39 -11.01 -3.66 -10.53
CA GLU A 39 -11.04 -4.62 -11.62
C GLU A 39 -11.13 -3.93 -12.99
N GLN A 40 -11.92 -2.87 -13.11
CA GLN A 40 -12.02 -2.06 -14.33
C GLN A 40 -10.68 -1.40 -14.70
N ARG A 41 -9.96 -0.83 -13.72
CA ARG A 41 -8.68 -0.15 -13.97
C ARG A 41 -7.51 -1.11 -14.15
N ALA A 42 -7.43 -2.14 -13.31
CA ALA A 42 -6.38 -3.15 -13.35
C ALA A 42 -6.56 -4.14 -14.51
N LYS A 43 -7.76 -4.20 -15.10
CA LYS A 43 -8.16 -5.17 -16.15
C LYS A 43 -7.87 -6.61 -15.74
N MET A 44 -8.03 -6.91 -14.45
CA MET A 44 -7.82 -8.25 -13.89
C MET A 44 -8.69 -8.45 -12.65
N PRO A 45 -9.00 -9.71 -12.29
CA PRO A 45 -9.74 -10.02 -11.08
C PRO A 45 -9.03 -9.49 -9.83
N TYR A 46 -9.81 -9.00 -8.87
CA TYR A 46 -9.34 -8.38 -7.65
C TYR A 46 -8.36 -9.24 -6.85
N LYS A 47 -8.65 -10.54 -6.75
CA LYS A 47 -7.77 -11.51 -6.08
C LYS A 47 -6.39 -11.59 -6.74
N LYS A 48 -6.34 -11.65 -8.08
CA LYS A 48 -5.08 -11.66 -8.85
C LYS A 48 -4.34 -10.33 -8.70
N PHE A 49 -5.07 -9.22 -8.71
CA PHE A 49 -4.52 -7.89 -8.46
C PHE A 49 -3.83 -7.81 -7.09
N LEU A 50 -4.50 -8.24 -6.01
CA LEU A 50 -3.93 -8.23 -4.66
C LEU A 50 -2.69 -9.13 -4.57
N GLN A 51 -2.72 -10.33 -5.13
CA GLN A 51 -1.56 -11.24 -5.15
C GLN A 51 -0.37 -10.58 -5.85
N LYS A 52 -0.59 -9.96 -7.02
CA LYS A 52 0.44 -9.24 -7.77
C LYS A 52 0.98 -8.06 -6.97
N LEU A 53 0.11 -7.29 -6.33
CA LEU A 53 0.48 -6.14 -5.52
C LEU A 53 1.34 -6.54 -4.32
N ILE A 54 0.95 -7.59 -3.60
CA ILE A 54 1.69 -8.15 -2.46
C ILE A 54 3.07 -8.62 -2.92
N SER A 55 3.15 -9.41 -3.99
CA SER A 55 4.44 -9.90 -4.51
C SER A 55 5.38 -8.76 -4.93
N ASN A 56 4.83 -7.72 -5.57
CA ASN A 56 5.63 -6.56 -5.96
C ASN A 56 6.10 -5.76 -4.73
N LEU A 57 5.23 -5.60 -3.71
CA LEU A 57 5.58 -4.91 -2.47
C LEU A 57 6.65 -5.69 -1.69
N GLU A 58 6.59 -7.02 -1.64
CA GLU A 58 7.61 -7.87 -1.02
C GLU A 58 9.00 -7.64 -1.63
N LYS A 59 9.08 -7.55 -2.97
CA LYS A 59 10.32 -7.32 -3.72
C LYS A 59 10.87 -5.88 -3.60
N LEU A 60 10.06 -4.93 -3.16
CA LEU A 60 10.47 -3.53 -3.05
C LEU A 60 11.57 -3.35 -2.01
N ASN A 61 12.67 -2.69 -2.36
CA ASN A 61 13.69 -2.32 -1.37
C ASN A 61 13.19 -1.14 -0.50
N ASN A 62 13.49 -1.16 0.79
CA ASN A 62 13.09 -0.10 1.75
C ASN A 62 13.92 1.18 1.61
N HIS A 63 14.95 1.18 0.76
CA HIS A 63 15.75 2.36 0.47
C HIS A 63 14.83 3.51 0.04
N ASN A 64 14.85 4.60 0.80
CA ASN A 64 14.05 5.82 0.58
C ASN A 64 12.56 5.73 0.92
N ILE A 65 12.11 4.82 1.80
CA ILE A 65 10.69 4.74 2.21
C ILE A 65 10.12 6.05 2.80
N LEU A 66 10.99 6.94 3.30
CA LEU A 66 10.60 8.27 3.78
C LEU A 66 10.54 9.36 2.71
N SER A 67 10.92 9.07 1.46
CA SER A 67 10.89 10.06 0.38
C SER A 67 9.46 10.54 0.15
N GLY A 68 9.24 11.86 0.25
CA GLY A 68 7.92 12.50 0.18
C GLY A 68 7.04 12.35 1.43
N LEU A 69 7.56 11.75 2.51
CA LEU A 69 6.89 11.64 3.81
C LEU A 69 7.66 12.33 4.95
N GLY A 70 8.99 12.39 4.85
CA GLY A 70 9.85 12.81 5.95
C GLY A 70 9.51 14.17 6.56
N GLU A 71 9.19 15.16 5.74
CA GLU A 71 8.90 16.53 6.22
C GLU A 71 7.59 16.63 7.01
N LEU A 72 6.66 15.70 6.81
CA LEU A 72 5.33 15.70 7.44
C LEU A 72 5.25 14.83 8.70
N LEU A 73 6.34 14.14 9.04
CA LEU A 73 6.37 13.14 10.12
C LEU A 73 7.28 13.57 11.27
N THR A 74 6.83 13.32 12.49
CA THR A 74 7.68 13.39 13.69
C THR A 74 8.79 12.33 13.64
N GLU A 75 9.87 12.53 14.39
CA GLU A 75 10.98 11.57 14.45
C GLU A 75 10.53 10.15 14.86
N LYS A 76 9.58 10.05 15.80
CA LYS A 76 8.99 8.77 16.20
C LYS A 76 8.26 8.09 15.02
N GLN A 77 7.48 8.85 14.25
CA GLN A 77 6.79 8.33 13.08
C GLN A 77 7.77 7.93 11.98
N LYS A 78 8.85 8.70 11.75
CA LYS A 78 9.90 8.34 10.80
C LYS A 78 10.55 7.00 11.16
N MET A 79 10.87 6.78 12.43
CA MET A 79 11.43 5.50 12.91
C MET A 79 10.47 4.34 12.66
N TRP A 80 9.18 4.53 12.95
CA TRP A 80 8.16 3.51 12.68
C TRP A 80 8.02 3.26 11.17
N VAL A 81 7.97 4.29 10.32
CA VAL A 81 7.84 4.11 8.86
C VAL A 81 9.01 3.30 8.30
N LYS A 82 10.24 3.59 8.73
CA LYS A 82 11.44 2.86 8.29
C LYS A 82 11.41 1.37 8.68
N SER A 83 10.84 1.05 9.83
CA SER A 83 10.94 -0.29 10.44
C SER A 83 9.70 -1.17 10.27
N LYS A 84 8.51 -0.58 10.12
CA LYS A 84 7.23 -1.30 10.23
C LYS A 84 6.26 -1.09 9.08
N LEU A 85 6.27 0.06 8.40
CA LEU A 85 5.24 0.41 7.42
C LEU A 85 5.04 -0.69 6.37
N LYS A 86 6.12 -1.13 5.70
CA LYS A 86 6.04 -2.16 4.67
C LYS A 86 5.50 -3.49 5.22
N SER A 87 6.04 -3.96 6.35
CA SER A 87 5.63 -5.25 6.94
C SER A 87 4.18 -5.23 7.40
N GLU A 88 3.72 -4.13 7.99
CA GLU A 88 2.32 -3.99 8.41
C GLU A 88 1.38 -3.89 7.20
N THR A 89 1.75 -3.13 6.17
CA THR A 89 0.98 -3.05 4.92
C THR A 89 0.82 -4.43 4.28
N LEU A 90 1.91 -5.19 4.18
CA LEU A 90 1.89 -6.56 3.64
C LEU A 90 0.97 -7.47 4.45
N PHE A 91 1.03 -7.40 5.78
CA PHE A 91 0.18 -8.18 6.66
C PHE A 91 -1.30 -7.87 6.43
N LEU A 92 -1.68 -6.59 6.40
CA LEU A 92 -3.06 -6.15 6.18
C LEU A 92 -3.58 -6.58 4.81
N LEU A 93 -2.78 -6.43 3.75
CA LEU A 93 -3.16 -6.86 2.40
C LEU A 93 -3.31 -8.39 2.31
N LYS A 94 -2.49 -9.16 3.04
CA LYS A 94 -2.62 -10.63 3.11
C LYS A 94 -3.90 -11.05 3.83
N ILE A 95 -4.30 -10.36 4.90
CA ILE A 95 -5.60 -10.59 5.55
C ILE A 95 -6.73 -10.31 4.55
N ARG A 96 -6.67 -9.18 3.84
CA ARG A 96 -7.69 -8.82 2.85
C ARG A 96 -7.78 -9.79 1.66
N LEU A 97 -6.68 -10.47 1.32
CA LEU A 97 -6.68 -11.51 0.28
C LEU A 97 -7.34 -12.82 0.75
N SER A 98 -7.29 -13.10 2.05
CA SER A 98 -7.83 -14.32 2.68
C SER A 98 -9.29 -14.20 3.11
N ASN A 99 -9.77 -12.98 3.34
CA ASN A 99 -11.19 -12.67 3.58
C ASN A 99 -11.98 -12.64 2.28
#